data_AF-A0A7J3WU27-F1
#
_entry.id   AF-A0A7J3WU27-F1
#
_cell.length_a   1.000
_cell.length_b   1.000
_cell.length_c   1.000
_cell.angle_alpha   90.00
_cell.angle_beta   90.00
_cell.angle_gamma   90.00
#
_symmetry.space_group_name_H-M   'P 1'
#
loop_
_entity.id
_entity.type
_entity.pdbx_description
1 polymer ?
#
loop_
_entity_poly.entity_id
_entity_poly.type
_entity_poly.pdbx_seq_one_letter_code
_entity_poly.pdbx_strand_id
1 'polypeptide(L)'
;MLSSVILPVFTWIPVRGIKSSTARSRAIAFFLTFIVKGIGLHYLIFSQSKSFYSISTIIIMKVIDGRAIAKEMEKEIGEKAKGKKIKIATVVIEGNSESWLFARLKDKACKRVGIEHEIIGLENVSQERAEEEIKKLSEDETITGINIQLPLPPSIDYNSLVKKIDVRKDIEGMHPSNLGNLMLGREDMIPCTPKAVLKILEHEGIELKGKNVVIINHSNIIGKPLAILLLNRNSTVSVCHVYTQN
;
A
#
# COMPACT_ATOMS: atom_id res chain seq x y z
N MET A 1 -11.41 -13.26 -13.68
CA MET A 1 -9.96 -13.02 -13.52
C MET A 1 -9.74 -12.61 -12.08
N LEU A 2 -9.13 -13.52 -11.30
CA LEU A 2 -8.92 -13.47 -9.85
C LEU A 2 -7.61 -12.74 -9.48
N SER A 3 -7.47 -12.44 -8.18
CA SER A 3 -6.30 -11.96 -7.42
C SER A 3 -6.14 -10.42 -7.34
N SER A 4 -5.80 -9.75 -6.23
CA SER A 4 -5.57 -10.13 -4.82
C SER A 4 -5.03 -8.87 -4.07
N VAL A 5 -5.76 -8.27 -3.12
CA VAL A 5 -5.47 -8.41 -1.68
C VAL A 5 -3.99 -8.19 -1.23
N ILE A 6 -3.62 -7.06 -0.55
CA ILE A 6 -2.24 -6.81 0.00
C ILE A 6 -2.18 -6.25 1.46
N LEU A 7 -1.86 -7.14 2.41
CA LEU A 7 -0.88 -6.95 3.48
C LEU A 7 0.43 -7.46 2.88
N PRO A 8 1.62 -6.97 3.27
CA PRO A 8 2.87 -7.36 2.66
C PRO A 8 3.24 -8.81 3.06
N VAL A 9 2.61 -9.77 2.39
CA VAL A 9 2.94 -11.18 2.41
C VAL A 9 3.30 -11.53 0.97
N PHE A 10 4.60 -11.59 0.66
CA PHE A 10 5.07 -12.07 -0.64
C PHE A 10 4.70 -13.56 -0.77
N THR A 11 3.71 -13.88 -1.61
CA THR A 11 3.44 -15.24 -2.06
C THR A 11 3.33 -15.32 -3.57
N TRP A 12 3.97 -16.37 -4.09
CA TRP A 12 4.23 -16.70 -5.49
C TRP A 12 3.01 -17.38 -6.13
N ILE A 13 2.55 -16.90 -7.30
CA ILE A 13 1.49 -17.54 -8.10
C ILE A 13 2.10 -17.96 -9.45
N PRO A 14 2.02 -19.24 -9.86
CA PRO A 14 2.58 -19.71 -11.12
C PRO A 14 1.61 -19.46 -12.30
N VAL A 15 2.06 -18.70 -13.30
CA VAL A 15 1.36 -18.59 -14.59
C VAL A 15 1.72 -19.79 -15.46
N ARG A 16 0.75 -20.70 -15.69
CA ARG A 16 0.86 -21.73 -16.74
C ARG A 16 0.34 -21.16 -18.06
N GLY A 17 1.16 -21.22 -19.11
CA GLY A 17 0.69 -21.06 -20.48
C GLY A 17 1.43 -20.05 -21.35
N ILE A 18 2.76 -20.15 -21.43
CA ILE A 18 3.50 -19.65 -22.61
C ILE A 18 4.44 -20.78 -23.03
N LYS A 19 4.10 -21.45 -24.14
CA LYS A 19 5.03 -22.34 -24.84
C LYS A 19 5.96 -21.46 -25.67
N SER A 20 7.19 -21.24 -25.21
CA SER A 20 8.29 -20.90 -26.11
C SER A 20 9.39 -21.94 -25.93
N SER A 21 9.75 -22.54 -27.05
CA SER A 21 10.77 -23.57 -27.18
C SER A 21 12.15 -22.92 -27.19
N THR A 22 12.89 -23.03 -26.08
CA THR A 22 14.34 -23.29 -25.96
C THR A 22 14.79 -22.91 -24.54
N ALA A 23 15.82 -23.61 -24.06
CA ALA A 23 15.96 -23.98 -22.66
C ALA A 23 16.63 -22.95 -21.73
N ARG A 24 16.15 -22.95 -20.48
CA ARG A 24 16.82 -22.65 -19.19
C ARG A 24 17.43 -21.26 -18.97
N SER A 25 16.64 -20.39 -18.35
CA SER A 25 16.93 -19.75 -17.03
C SER A 25 15.69 -19.01 -16.55
N ARG A 26 15.14 -19.42 -15.40
CA ARG A 26 13.94 -18.81 -14.81
C ARG A 26 14.35 -17.67 -13.87
N ALA A 27 14.25 -16.44 -14.36
CA ALA A 27 14.19 -15.24 -13.53
C ALA A 27 12.92 -14.48 -13.92
N ILE A 28 11.94 -14.42 -13.01
CA ILE A 28 10.78 -13.54 -13.15
C ILE A 28 11.13 -12.26 -12.39
N ALA A 29 11.56 -11.23 -13.13
CA ALA A 29 11.89 -9.92 -12.59
C ALA A 29 10.63 -9.06 -12.52
N PHE A 30 10.23 -8.65 -11.31
CA PHE A 30 9.38 -7.48 -11.13
C PHE A 30 10.29 -6.24 -11.21
N PHE A 31 10.23 -5.51 -12.32
CA PHE A 31 10.92 -4.23 -12.45
C PHE A 31 10.09 -3.14 -11.75
N LEU A 32 10.45 -2.85 -10.50
CA LEU A 32 10.23 -1.52 -9.91
C LEU A 32 11.53 -0.73 -10.15
N THR A 33 11.69 -0.14 -11.33
CA THR A 33 12.86 0.68 -11.63
C THR A 33 12.71 2.06 -10.98
N PHE A 34 13.13 2.20 -9.74
CA PHE A 34 13.53 3.51 -9.22
C PHE A 34 14.88 3.87 -9.85
N ILE A 35 14.87 4.61 -10.97
CA ILE A 35 16.09 5.27 -11.44
C ILE A 35 16.28 6.54 -10.61
N VAL A 36 16.84 6.40 -9.41
CA VAL A 36 17.43 7.54 -8.71
C VAL A 36 18.81 7.77 -9.34
N LYS A 37 18.91 8.73 -10.25
CA LYS A 37 20.21 9.19 -10.75
C LYS A 37 21.03 9.72 -9.57
N GLY A 38 22.17 9.08 -9.31
CA GLY A 38 23.30 9.69 -8.58
C GLY A 38 23.63 9.07 -7.22
N ILE A 39 24.26 7.89 -7.23
CA ILE A 39 25.32 7.53 -6.26
C ILE A 39 26.34 6.69 -7.03
N GLY A 40 27.46 7.30 -7.44
CA GLY A 40 28.60 6.62 -8.05
C GLY A 40 29.75 6.57 -7.04
N LEU A 41 30.24 5.38 -6.72
CA LEU A 41 31.46 5.20 -5.93
C LEU A 41 32.60 4.87 -6.90
N HIS A 42 33.50 5.83 -7.15
CA HIS A 42 34.66 5.65 -8.02
C HIS A 42 35.85 5.13 -7.20
N TYR A 43 36.40 3.98 -7.60
CA TYR A 43 37.74 3.55 -7.17
C TYR A 43 38.72 3.67 -8.33
N LEU A 44 39.88 4.27 -8.07
CA LEU A 44 41.01 4.34 -8.99
C LEU A 44 42.01 3.24 -8.57
N ILE A 45 42.23 2.23 -9.41
CA ILE A 45 43.33 1.27 -9.22
C ILE A 45 44.35 1.54 -10.33
N PHE A 46 45.54 2.01 -9.95
CA PHE A 46 46.68 2.06 -10.87
C PHE A 46 47.30 0.67 -10.99
N SER A 47 47.33 0.13 -12.20
CA SER A 47 48.21 -0.97 -12.56
C SER A 47 48.80 -0.69 -13.94
N GLN A 48 50.13 -0.68 -14.01
CA GLN A 48 50.92 -0.52 -15.21
C GLN A 48 50.73 -1.72 -16.14
N SER A 49 49.80 -1.64 -17.09
CA SER A 49 49.96 -2.24 -18.43
C SER A 49 48.81 -1.82 -19.35
N LYS A 50 49.16 -1.53 -20.60
CA LYS A 50 48.28 -1.11 -21.68
C LYS A 50 47.27 -2.21 -22.01
N SER A 51 46.03 -2.07 -21.57
CA SER A 51 44.85 -2.53 -22.32
C SER A 51 43.58 -1.96 -21.67
N PHE A 52 42.77 -1.26 -22.46
CA PHE A 52 41.49 -0.70 -22.02
C PHE A 52 40.52 -1.84 -21.65
N TYR A 53 40.21 -1.99 -20.36
CA TYR A 53 39.10 -2.81 -19.90
C TYR A 53 37.90 -1.91 -19.61
N SER A 54 36.82 -2.09 -20.38
CA SER A 54 35.52 -1.49 -20.07
C SER A 54 35.04 -2.02 -18.72
N ILE A 55 34.96 -1.15 -17.72
CA ILE A 55 34.44 -1.50 -16.40
C ILE A 55 32.93 -1.59 -16.53
N SER A 56 32.41 -2.80 -16.72
CA SER A 56 30.98 -3.09 -16.57
C SER A 56 30.60 -2.87 -15.10
N THR A 57 29.99 -1.73 -14.79
CA THR A 57 29.41 -1.46 -13.46
C THR A 57 28.44 -2.59 -13.10
N ILE A 58 28.79 -3.43 -12.13
CA ILE A 58 27.84 -4.37 -11.54
C ILE A 58 26.92 -3.54 -10.64
N ILE A 59 25.73 -3.21 -11.15
CA ILE A 59 24.67 -2.59 -10.35
C ILE A 59 24.08 -3.69 -9.46
N ILE A 60 24.49 -3.74 -8.20
CA ILE A 60 23.83 -4.58 -7.21
C ILE A 60 22.56 -3.84 -6.77
N MET A 61 21.41 -4.38 -7.17
CA MET A 61 20.12 -3.83 -6.75
C MET A 61 19.85 -4.23 -5.30
N LYS A 62 19.58 -3.25 -4.42
CA LYS A 62 19.16 -3.55 -3.05
C LYS A 62 17.73 -4.07 -3.07
N VAL A 63 17.50 -5.24 -2.47
CA VAL A 63 16.15 -5.77 -2.25
C VAL A 63 15.57 -5.13 -0.99
N ILE A 64 14.40 -4.51 -1.12
CA ILE A 64 13.65 -3.97 0.02
C ILE A 64 12.81 -5.09 0.63
N ASP A 65 13.10 -5.50 1.87
CA ASP A 65 12.30 -6.49 2.59
C ASP A 65 11.19 -5.82 3.40
N GLY A 66 10.02 -5.68 2.77
CA GLY A 66 8.85 -5.10 3.42
C GLY A 66 8.37 -5.86 4.67
N ARG A 67 8.71 -7.14 4.84
CA ARG A 67 8.34 -7.88 6.06
C ARG A 67 9.22 -7.49 7.24
N ALA A 68 10.50 -7.25 7.01
CA ALA A 68 11.40 -6.76 8.05
C ALA A 68 10.94 -5.39 8.54
N ILE A 69 10.68 -4.47 7.60
CA ILE A 69 10.16 -3.12 7.89
C ILE A 69 8.84 -3.19 8.66
N ALA A 70 7.90 -4.03 8.22
CA ALA A 70 6.62 -4.19 8.90
C ALA A 70 6.78 -4.69 10.35
N LYS A 71 7.69 -5.63 10.61
CA LYS A 71 7.95 -6.13 11.97
C LYS A 71 8.49 -5.05 12.89
N GLU A 72 9.39 -4.20 12.40
CA GLU A 72 9.93 -3.08 13.17
C GLU A 72 8.83 -2.07 13.50
N MET A 73 8.00 -1.71 12.51
CA MET A 73 6.84 -0.85 12.72
C MET A 73 5.83 -1.44 13.71
N GLU A 74 5.55 -2.74 13.63
CA GLU A 74 4.64 -3.43 14.57
C GLU A 74 5.13 -3.30 16.02
N LYS A 75 6.45 -3.35 16.26
CA LYS A 75 7.01 -3.14 17.60
C LYS A 75 6.71 -1.73 18.12
N GLU A 76 6.95 -0.70 17.31
CA GLU A 76 6.65 0.69 17.70
C GLU A 76 5.16 0.93 17.94
N ILE A 77 4.30 0.34 17.09
CA ILE A 77 2.85 0.44 17.21
C ILE A 77 2.38 -0.23 18.49
N GLY A 78 2.90 -1.43 18.80
CA GLY A 78 2.59 -2.15 20.02
C GLY A 78 2.93 -1.33 21.28
N GLU A 79 4.11 -0.70 21.32
CA GLU A 79 4.48 0.20 22.43
C GLU A 79 3.52 1.41 22.53
N LYS A 80 3.13 2.01 21.40
CA LYS A 80 2.19 3.15 21.37
C LYS A 80 0.75 2.77 21.73
N ALA A 81 0.38 1.51 21.56
CA ALA A 81 -0.95 0.98 21.84
C ALA A 81 -1.11 0.55 23.31
N LYS A 82 -0.01 0.27 24.03
CA LYS A 82 -0.06 -0.12 25.45
C LYS A 82 -0.89 0.85 26.28
N GLY A 83 -1.80 0.29 27.09
CA GLY A 83 -2.67 1.05 27.98
C GLY A 83 -3.82 1.80 27.28
N LYS A 84 -3.90 1.75 25.95
CA LYS A 84 -5.01 2.35 25.18
C LYS A 84 -6.03 1.28 24.82
N LYS A 85 -7.31 1.64 24.93
CA LYS A 85 -8.41 0.82 24.39
C LYS A 85 -8.61 1.21 22.93
N ILE A 86 -8.01 0.45 22.02
CA ILE A 86 -8.14 0.64 20.57
C ILE A 86 -8.89 -0.56 20.01
N LYS A 87 -9.98 -0.29 19.32
CA LYS A 87 -10.78 -1.31 18.63
C LYS A 87 -10.99 -0.91 17.17
N ILE A 88 -10.71 -1.84 16.26
CA ILE A 88 -10.91 -1.67 14.82
C ILE A 88 -11.99 -2.63 14.33
N ALA A 89 -12.95 -2.13 13.56
CA ALA A 89 -13.92 -2.96 12.85
C ALA A 89 -13.57 -3.07 11.36
N THR A 90 -13.50 -4.29 10.84
CA THR A 90 -13.45 -4.54 9.40
C THR A 90 -14.81 -5.09 8.93
N VAL A 91 -15.47 -4.37 8.03
CA VAL A 91 -16.74 -4.78 7.43
C VAL A 91 -16.49 -5.46 6.09
N VAL A 92 -17.02 -6.67 5.93
CA VAL A 92 -16.92 -7.51 4.73
C VAL A 92 -18.33 -7.69 4.18
N ILE A 93 -18.62 -7.11 3.01
CA ILE A 93 -19.93 -7.17 2.34
C ILE A 93 -19.82 -8.12 1.15
N GLU A 94 -20.58 -9.21 1.18
CA GLU A 94 -20.57 -10.25 0.13
C GLU A 94 -19.15 -10.72 -0.23
N GLY A 95 -18.28 -10.84 0.78
CA GLY A 95 -16.87 -11.11 0.59
C GLY A 95 -16.59 -12.49 0.03
N ASN A 96 -15.68 -12.56 -0.96
CA ASN A 96 -15.14 -13.82 -1.44
C ASN A 96 -14.04 -14.36 -0.48
N SER A 97 -13.48 -15.52 -0.80
CA SER A 97 -12.42 -16.15 0.01
C SER A 97 -11.19 -15.25 0.23
N GLU A 98 -10.84 -14.41 -0.74
CA GLU A 98 -9.74 -13.45 -0.63
C GLU A 98 -10.09 -12.31 0.34
N SER A 99 -11.28 -11.72 0.22
CA SER A 99 -11.78 -10.68 1.15
C SER A 99 -11.73 -11.16 2.61
N TRP A 100 -12.20 -12.39 2.86
CA TRP A 100 -12.19 -13.00 4.20
C TRP A 100 -10.79 -13.33 4.70
N LEU A 101 -9.91 -13.85 3.82
CA LEU A 101 -8.50 -14.04 4.16
C LEU A 101 -7.88 -12.72 4.64
N PHE A 102 -8.26 -11.61 4.02
CA PHE A 102 -7.68 -10.31 4.29
C PHE A 102 -8.14 -9.67 5.57
N ALA A 103 -9.42 -9.74 5.84
CA ALA A 103 -9.96 -9.38 7.13
C ALA A 103 -9.25 -10.17 8.27
N ARG A 104 -9.00 -11.47 8.06
CA ARG A 104 -8.27 -12.31 9.04
C ARG A 104 -6.79 -11.96 9.17
N LEU A 105 -6.14 -11.55 8.08
CA LEU A 105 -4.74 -11.10 8.16
C LEU A 105 -4.63 -9.77 8.92
N LYS A 106 -5.59 -8.85 8.74
CA LYS A 106 -5.70 -7.60 9.52
C LYS A 106 -5.97 -7.88 11.01
N ASP A 107 -6.87 -8.81 11.31
CA ASP A 107 -7.12 -9.29 12.68
C ASP A 107 -5.83 -9.81 13.33
N LYS A 108 -5.10 -10.69 12.64
CA LYS A 108 -3.81 -11.19 13.12
C LYS A 108 -2.79 -10.07 13.34
N ALA A 109 -2.77 -9.05 12.48
CA ALA A 109 -1.87 -7.90 12.64
C ALA A 109 -2.23 -7.08 13.87
N CYS A 110 -3.51 -6.77 14.09
CA CYS A 110 -3.98 -6.06 15.28
C CYS A 110 -3.62 -6.82 16.57
N LYS A 111 -3.84 -8.14 16.59
CA LYS A 111 -3.47 -9.00 17.72
C LYS A 111 -1.98 -8.98 18.06
N ARG A 112 -1.09 -8.94 17.05
CA ARG A 112 0.37 -8.84 17.27
C ARG A 112 0.78 -7.56 18.00
N VAL A 113 0.00 -6.49 17.87
CA VAL A 113 0.29 -5.18 18.45
C VAL A 113 -0.64 -4.80 19.61
N GLY A 114 -1.45 -5.75 20.10
CA GLY A 114 -2.35 -5.52 21.25
C GLY A 114 -3.57 -4.66 20.95
N ILE A 115 -4.02 -4.59 19.70
CA ILE A 115 -5.22 -3.87 19.28
C ILE A 115 -6.38 -4.87 19.13
N GLU A 116 -7.55 -4.51 19.67
CA GLU A 116 -8.78 -5.28 19.47
C GLU A 116 -9.26 -5.13 18.02
N HIS A 117 -9.69 -6.22 17.41
CA HIS A 117 -10.19 -6.21 16.05
C HIS A 117 -11.41 -7.11 15.92
N GLU A 118 -12.42 -6.60 15.22
CA GLU A 118 -13.67 -7.29 14.96
C GLU A 118 -13.90 -7.35 13.45
N ILE A 119 -14.36 -8.51 12.96
CA ILE A 119 -14.73 -8.70 11.56
C ILE A 119 -16.25 -8.85 11.49
N ILE A 120 -16.89 -8.01 10.71
CA ILE A 120 -18.35 -7.96 10.56
C ILE A 120 -18.69 -8.39 9.14
N GLY A 121 -19.36 -9.54 9.01
CA GLY A 121 -19.85 -10.07 7.74
C GLY A 121 -21.27 -9.61 7.45
N LEU A 122 -21.49 -9.07 6.27
CA LEU A 122 -22.82 -8.72 5.76
C LEU A 122 -23.08 -9.52 4.48
N GLU A 123 -24.12 -10.34 4.48
CA GLU A 123 -24.52 -11.18 3.34
C GLU A 123 -25.91 -10.77 2.83
N ASN A 124 -26.09 -10.75 1.51
CA ASN A 124 -27.36 -10.44 0.83
C ASN A 124 -28.01 -9.13 1.35
N VAL A 125 -27.22 -8.08 1.53
CA VAL A 125 -27.67 -6.80 2.09
C VAL A 125 -27.93 -5.76 1.00
N SER A 126 -28.91 -4.89 1.22
CA SER A 126 -29.09 -3.71 0.39
C SER A 126 -28.05 -2.63 0.72
N GLN A 127 -27.94 -1.62 -0.15
CA GLN A 127 -27.12 -0.43 0.09
C GLN A 127 -27.50 0.26 1.40
N GLU A 128 -28.79 0.48 1.62
CA GLU A 128 -29.31 1.16 2.82
C GLU A 128 -28.96 0.38 4.08
N ARG A 129 -29.11 -0.95 4.02
CA ARG A 129 -28.78 -1.81 5.15
C ARG A 129 -27.29 -1.80 5.47
N ALA A 130 -26.43 -1.81 4.46
CA ALA A 130 -24.99 -1.68 4.65
C ALA A 130 -24.61 -0.31 5.23
N GLU A 131 -25.24 0.78 4.76
CA GLU A 131 -25.04 2.13 5.29
C GLU A 131 -25.46 2.26 6.76
N GLU A 132 -26.58 1.64 7.15
CA GLU A 132 -27.03 1.61 8.54
C GLU A 132 -26.01 0.94 9.46
N GLU A 133 -25.48 -0.22 9.05
CA GLU A 133 -24.47 -0.93 9.84
C GLU A 133 -23.17 -0.13 9.96
N ILE A 134 -22.71 0.50 8.88
CA ILE A 134 -21.54 1.40 8.93
C ILE A 134 -21.80 2.59 9.85
N LYS A 135 -22.99 3.21 9.79
CA LYS A 135 -23.36 4.34 10.65
C LYS A 135 -23.36 3.94 12.13
N LYS A 136 -23.90 2.77 12.47
CA LYS A 136 -23.87 2.25 13.85
C LYS A 136 -22.44 2.11 14.37
N LEU A 137 -21.55 1.50 13.58
CA LEU A 137 -20.14 1.35 13.95
C LEU A 137 -19.45 2.72 14.09
N SER A 138 -19.81 3.66 13.21
CA SER A 138 -19.29 5.02 13.26
C SER A 138 -19.72 5.77 14.52
N GLU A 139 -20.93 5.51 15.03
CA GLU A 139 -21.47 6.13 16.24
C GLU A 139 -21.02 5.42 17.53
N ASP A 140 -20.58 4.15 17.45
CA ASP A 140 -20.09 3.39 18.59
C ASP A 140 -18.75 3.95 19.13
N GLU A 141 -18.78 4.55 20.32
CA GLU A 141 -17.62 5.14 20.99
C GLU A 141 -16.51 4.13 21.34
N THR A 142 -16.83 2.83 21.39
CA THR A 142 -15.83 1.77 21.61
C THR A 142 -14.99 1.51 20.36
N ILE A 143 -15.51 1.82 19.17
CA ILE A 143 -14.83 1.64 17.89
C ILE A 143 -13.96 2.86 17.59
N THR A 144 -12.65 2.63 17.49
CA THR A 144 -11.65 3.65 17.16
C THR A 144 -11.49 3.83 15.65
N GLY A 145 -11.65 2.76 14.86
CA GLY A 145 -11.41 2.79 13.43
C GLY A 145 -12.24 1.78 12.65
N ILE A 146 -12.58 2.12 11.41
CA ILE A 146 -13.43 1.32 10.53
C ILE A 146 -12.74 1.12 9.18
N ASN A 147 -12.69 -0.12 8.74
CA ASN A 147 -12.25 -0.54 7.41
C ASN A 147 -13.43 -1.19 6.67
N ILE A 148 -13.63 -0.82 5.41
CA ILE A 148 -14.52 -1.54 4.49
C ILE A 148 -13.64 -2.39 3.57
N GLN A 149 -13.82 -3.71 3.58
CA GLN A 149 -13.03 -4.63 2.78
C GLN A 149 -13.56 -4.68 1.33
N LEU A 150 -12.67 -4.40 0.39
CA LEU A 150 -12.90 -4.52 -1.06
C LEU A 150 -12.52 -5.92 -1.60
N PRO A 151 -13.05 -6.36 -2.76
CA PRO A 151 -14.06 -5.68 -3.58
C PRO A 151 -15.46 -5.77 -2.97
N LEU A 152 -16.32 -4.84 -3.38
CA LEU A 152 -17.75 -4.84 -3.08
C LEU A 152 -18.54 -5.38 -4.29
N PRO A 153 -19.74 -5.93 -4.08
CA PRO A 153 -20.63 -6.29 -5.18
C PRO A 153 -21.05 -5.02 -5.96
N PRO A 154 -21.39 -5.14 -7.26
CA PRO A 154 -21.74 -3.98 -8.09
C PRO A 154 -22.96 -3.18 -7.61
N SER A 155 -23.83 -3.80 -6.81
CA SER A 155 -25.01 -3.18 -6.20
C SER A 155 -24.69 -2.22 -5.05
N ILE A 156 -23.45 -2.23 -4.55
CA ILE A 156 -23.06 -1.46 -3.37
C ILE A 156 -22.07 -0.35 -3.77
N ASP A 157 -22.44 0.91 -3.49
CA ASP A 157 -21.58 2.06 -3.72
C ASP A 157 -20.64 2.30 -2.52
N TYR A 158 -19.36 2.03 -2.75
CA TYR A 158 -18.28 2.30 -1.81
C TYR A 158 -18.28 3.75 -1.31
N ASN A 159 -18.47 4.73 -2.20
CA ASN A 159 -18.35 6.14 -1.82
C ASN A 159 -19.47 6.57 -0.88
N SER A 160 -20.68 6.01 -1.07
CA SER A 160 -21.79 6.27 -0.16
C SER A 160 -21.55 5.65 1.22
N LEU A 161 -21.00 4.42 1.29
CA LEU A 161 -20.65 3.79 2.56
C LEU A 161 -19.57 4.57 3.33
N VAL A 162 -18.48 4.93 2.67
CA VAL A 162 -17.37 5.65 3.32
C VAL A 162 -17.82 6.98 3.91
N LYS A 163 -18.75 7.70 3.26
CA LYS A 163 -19.31 8.95 3.79
C LYS A 163 -20.13 8.78 5.08
N LYS A 164 -20.51 7.54 5.44
CA LYS A 164 -21.17 7.25 6.73
C LYS A 164 -20.18 7.04 7.86
N ILE A 165 -18.89 6.91 7.56
CA ILE A 165 -17.82 6.79 8.56
C ILE A 165 -17.44 8.20 9.01
N ASP A 166 -17.41 8.43 10.33
CA ASP A 166 -16.82 9.64 10.92
C ASP A 166 -15.39 9.77 10.39
N VAL A 167 -15.07 10.94 9.85
CA VAL A 167 -13.78 11.22 9.21
C VAL A 167 -12.57 10.82 10.07
N ARG A 168 -12.70 10.84 11.40
CA ARG A 168 -11.65 10.46 12.37
C ARG A 168 -11.52 8.95 12.56
N LYS A 169 -12.56 8.17 12.22
CA LYS A 169 -12.58 6.71 12.27
C LYS A 169 -12.25 6.05 10.92
N ASP A 170 -12.14 6.82 9.85
CA ASP A 170 -11.72 6.33 8.53
C ASP A 170 -10.21 6.04 8.50
N ILE A 171 -9.84 4.85 8.96
CA ILE A 171 -8.43 4.41 9.03
C ILE A 171 -7.85 4.06 7.65
N GLU A 172 -8.68 3.97 6.61
CA GLU A 172 -8.24 3.81 5.22
C GLU A 172 -7.95 5.16 4.55
N GLY A 173 -8.33 6.29 5.15
CA GLY A 173 -8.10 7.62 4.58
C GLY A 173 -8.83 7.86 3.25
N MET A 174 -9.94 7.18 3.02
CA MET A 174 -10.72 7.23 1.78
C MET A 174 -11.93 8.15 1.86
N HIS A 175 -12.26 8.68 3.03
CA HIS A 175 -13.30 9.68 3.21
C HIS A 175 -12.95 10.93 2.36
N PRO A 176 -13.91 11.51 1.61
CA PRO A 176 -13.64 12.66 0.75
C PRO A 176 -12.94 13.81 1.47
N SER A 177 -13.31 14.08 2.72
CA SER A 177 -12.63 15.07 3.58
C SER A 177 -11.16 14.72 3.87
N ASN A 178 -10.83 13.44 4.11
CA ASN A 178 -9.45 12.99 4.32
C ASN A 178 -8.62 13.13 3.04
N LEU A 179 -9.17 12.76 1.89
CA LEU A 179 -8.54 12.96 0.59
C LEU A 179 -8.37 14.45 0.24
N GLY A 180 -9.35 15.28 0.58
CA GLY A 180 -9.26 16.73 0.45
C GLY A 180 -8.18 17.33 1.35
N ASN A 181 -8.09 16.88 2.60
CA ASN A 181 -7.02 17.26 3.53
C ASN A 181 -5.65 16.88 2.98
N LEU A 182 -5.50 15.66 2.44
CA LEU A 182 -4.27 15.21 1.80
C LEU A 182 -3.85 16.15 0.65
N MET A 183 -4.79 16.57 -0.19
CA MET A 183 -4.54 17.54 -1.27
C MET A 183 -4.04 18.90 -0.75
N LEU A 184 -4.46 19.29 0.46
CA LEU A 184 -4.02 20.52 1.13
C LEU A 184 -2.73 20.35 1.94
N GLY A 185 -2.08 19.18 1.88
CA GLY A 185 -0.89 18.88 2.68
C GLY A 185 -1.16 18.52 4.15
N ARG A 186 -2.42 18.24 4.51
CA ARG A 186 -2.84 17.82 5.85
C ARG A 186 -2.98 16.30 5.89
N GLU A 187 -1.96 15.62 6.42
CA GLU A 187 -1.78 14.17 6.27
C GLU A 187 -2.15 13.36 7.54
N ASP A 188 -3.25 13.72 8.23
CA ASP A 188 -3.70 13.03 9.46
C ASP A 188 -4.15 11.58 9.19
N MET A 189 -5.18 11.43 8.36
CA MET A 189 -5.66 10.14 7.84
C MET A 189 -5.47 10.12 6.33
N ILE A 190 -4.63 9.20 5.84
CA ILE A 190 -4.25 9.09 4.43
C ILE A 190 -4.31 7.63 3.98
N PRO A 191 -4.50 7.37 2.67
CA PRO A 191 -4.53 6.02 2.12
C PRO A 191 -3.38 5.12 2.57
N CYS A 192 -3.73 3.96 3.11
CA CYS A 192 -2.80 3.06 3.79
C CYS A 192 -1.67 2.55 2.88
N THR A 193 -1.96 2.25 1.61
CA THR A 193 -0.96 1.75 0.65
C THR A 193 0.01 2.86 0.22
N PRO A 194 -0.44 4.05 -0.21
CA PRO A 194 0.44 5.20 -0.41
C PRO A 194 1.31 5.55 0.80
N LYS A 195 0.73 5.51 2.02
CA LYS A 195 1.48 5.69 3.28
C LYS A 195 2.56 4.62 3.48
N ALA A 196 2.27 3.36 3.15
CA ALA A 196 3.25 2.28 3.23
C ALA A 196 4.43 2.50 2.27
N VAL A 197 4.18 2.96 1.03
CA VAL A 197 5.24 3.31 0.08
C VAL A 197 6.15 4.39 0.65
N LEU A 198 5.58 5.46 1.22
CA LEU A 198 6.37 6.49 1.89
C LEU A 198 7.20 5.94 3.05
N LYS A 199 6.59 5.13 3.92
CA LYS A 199 7.30 4.55 5.06
C LYS A 199 8.47 3.67 4.64
N ILE A 200 8.31 2.93 3.55
CA ILE A 200 9.40 2.17 2.95
C ILE A 200 10.50 3.11 2.45
N LEU A 201 10.16 4.15 1.70
CA LEU A 201 11.15 5.11 1.17
C LEU A 201 11.90 5.85 2.30
N GLU A 202 11.19 6.23 3.35
CA GLU A 202 11.75 6.84 4.57
C GLU A 202 12.69 5.88 5.29
N HIS A 203 12.28 4.62 5.50
CA HIS A 203 13.12 3.57 6.10
C HIS A 203 14.41 3.34 5.30
N GLU A 204 14.32 3.39 3.97
CA GLU A 204 15.47 3.25 3.08
C GLU A 204 16.34 4.51 2.95
N GLY A 205 15.97 5.61 3.63
CA GLY A 205 16.72 6.87 3.59
C GLY A 205 16.68 7.58 2.23
N ILE A 206 15.65 7.33 1.42
CA ILE A 206 15.52 7.92 0.09
C ILE A 206 15.02 9.37 0.20
N GLU A 207 15.88 10.32 -0.16
CA GLU A 207 15.49 11.73 -0.25
C GLU A 207 14.57 11.98 -1.45
N LEU A 208 13.39 12.55 -1.20
CA LEU A 208 12.35 12.79 -2.20
C LEU A 208 12.36 14.20 -2.79
N LYS A 209 12.92 15.18 -2.05
CA LYS A 209 12.94 16.58 -2.46
C LYS A 209 13.71 16.76 -3.77
N GLY A 210 13.06 17.38 -4.76
CA GLY A 210 13.63 17.63 -6.08
C GLY A 210 13.81 16.38 -6.96
N LYS A 211 13.38 15.19 -6.53
CA LYS A 211 13.48 13.98 -7.35
C LYS A 211 12.33 13.90 -8.35
N ASN A 212 12.62 13.34 -9.53
CA ASN A 212 11.61 12.97 -10.51
C ASN A 212 11.09 11.57 -10.18
N VAL A 213 9.78 11.43 -9.98
CA VAL A 213 9.12 10.15 -9.68
C VAL A 213 8.05 9.87 -10.73
N VAL A 214 8.05 8.65 -11.26
CA VAL A 214 7.01 8.17 -12.18
C VAL A 214 6.14 7.16 -11.45
N ILE A 215 4.83 7.40 -11.45
CA ILE A 215 3.82 6.49 -10.90
C ILE A 215 3.05 5.87 -12.06
N ILE A 216 3.05 4.54 -12.17
CA ILE A 216 2.24 3.81 -13.16
C ILE A 216 0.97 3.30 -12.49
N ASN A 217 0.07 4.22 -12.15
CA ASN A 217 -1.27 3.95 -11.59
C ASN A 217 -2.00 5.28 -11.43
N HIS A 218 -3.29 5.36 -11.77
CA HIS A 218 -4.11 6.56 -11.51
C HIS A 218 -5.40 6.26 -10.73
N SER A 219 -5.45 5.13 -10.02
CA SER A 219 -6.61 4.80 -9.18
C SER A 219 -6.79 5.82 -8.05
N ASN A 220 -8.02 5.95 -7.56
CA ASN A 220 -8.34 6.81 -6.42
C ASN A 220 -7.80 6.26 -5.09
N ILE A 221 -7.42 4.98 -5.04
CA ILE A 221 -6.96 4.30 -3.81
C ILE A 221 -5.43 4.37 -3.67
N ILE A 222 -4.70 4.27 -4.78
CA ILE A 222 -3.23 4.16 -4.76
C ILE A 222 -2.57 5.30 -5.53
N GLY A 223 -2.79 5.36 -6.84
CA GLY A 223 -2.00 6.20 -7.74
C GLY A 223 -2.11 7.70 -7.47
N LYS A 224 -3.35 8.22 -7.46
CA LYS A 224 -3.58 9.65 -7.23
C LYS A 224 -3.16 10.11 -5.83
N PRO A 225 -3.53 9.41 -4.72
CA PRO A 225 -3.07 9.83 -3.40
C PRO A 225 -1.55 9.75 -3.24
N LEU A 226 -0.88 8.73 -3.82
CA LEU A 226 0.57 8.64 -3.80
C LEU A 226 1.23 9.81 -4.56
N ALA A 227 0.66 10.23 -5.69
CA ALA A 227 1.16 11.39 -6.42
C ALA A 227 1.14 12.65 -5.55
N ILE A 228 0.02 12.91 -4.87
CA ILE A 228 -0.15 14.05 -3.97
C ILE A 228 0.85 13.99 -2.80
N LEU A 229 0.99 12.83 -2.16
CA LEU A 229 1.95 12.62 -1.06
C LEU A 229 3.40 12.93 -1.45
N LEU A 230 3.79 12.57 -2.69
CA LEU A 230 5.13 12.87 -3.21
C LEU A 230 5.28 14.33 -3.61
N LEU A 231 4.24 14.96 -4.17
CA LEU A 231 4.21 16.41 -4.42
C LEU A 231 4.37 17.21 -3.12
N ASN A 232 3.68 16.82 -2.04
CA ASN A 232 3.81 17.44 -0.70
C ASN A 232 5.24 17.32 -0.13
N ARG A 233 6.03 16.36 -0.63
CA ARG A 233 7.45 16.17 -0.29
C ARG A 233 8.40 16.82 -1.31
N ASN A 234 7.87 17.68 -2.18
CA ASN A 234 8.60 18.43 -3.20
C ASN A 234 9.26 17.56 -4.28
N SER A 235 8.70 16.39 -4.58
CA SER A 235 9.08 15.63 -5.78
C SER A 235 8.40 16.20 -7.03
N THR A 236 9.05 16.10 -8.18
CA THR A 236 8.39 16.25 -9.50
C THR A 236 7.75 14.92 -9.85
N VAL A 237 6.44 14.87 -10.06
CA VAL A 237 5.71 13.62 -10.23
C VAL A 237 5.06 13.53 -11.62
N SER A 238 5.31 12.44 -12.32
CA SER A 238 4.60 12.05 -13.55
C SER A 238 3.70 10.86 -13.27
N VAL A 239 2.42 10.97 -13.63
CA VAL A 239 1.46 9.87 -13.49
C VAL A 239 1.18 9.27 -14.87
N CYS A 240 1.47 7.98 -15.01
CA CYS A 240 1.24 7.18 -16.20
C CYS A 240 0.15 6.13 -15.95
N HIS A 241 -0.48 5.68 -17.01
CA HIS A 241 -1.57 4.70 -16.97
C HIS A 241 -1.71 3.95 -18.30
N VAL A 242 -2.67 3.01 -18.37
CA VAL A 242 -2.90 2.15 -19.54
C VAL A 242 -3.14 2.89 -20.87
N TYR A 243 -3.52 4.16 -20.82
CA TYR A 243 -3.70 5.02 -22.02
C TYR A 243 -2.50 5.92 -22.35
N THR A 244 -1.43 5.89 -21.55
CA THR A 244 -0.22 6.70 -21.79
C THR A 244 0.51 6.16 -23.02
N GLN A 245 0.87 7.03 -23.96
CA GLN A 245 1.65 6.69 -25.16
C GLN A 245 3.15 6.75 -24.83
N ASN A 246 3.93 5.87 -25.47
CA ASN A 246 5.38 5.79 -25.34
C ASN A 246 6.09 6.41 -26.54
#